data_AF-A0A091FIA2-F1
#
_entry.id   AF-A0A091FIA2-F1
#
_cell.length_a   1.000
_cell.length_b   1.000
_cell.length_c   1.000
_cell.angle_alpha   90.00
_cell.angle_beta   90.00
_cell.angle_gamma   90.00
#
_symmetry.space_group_name_H-M   'P 1'
#
loop_
_entity.id
_entity.type
_entity.pdbx_description
1 polymer ?
#
loop_
_entity_poly.entity_id
_entity_poly.type
_entity_poly.pdbx_seq_one_letter_code
_entity_poly.pdbx_strand_id
1 'polypeptide(L)'
;TTPVALEHFTVNFTITNLPYHADLATPHSTKFNMTRKVMTTLLDRLLKDSSIGPAFLGCETTAFRPVREGDNTAVDAVCTYKKEPSAAPLDRVGLYHEVSNKTSGITQLGPYSLDKDSLYVNG
;
A
#
# COMPACT_ATOMS: atom_id res chain seq x y z
N THR A 1 -6.18 31.87 7.60
CA THR A 1 -6.35 30.59 6.89
C THR A 1 -5.39 29.62 7.52
N THR A 2 -5.89 28.60 8.22
CA THR A 2 -5.03 27.60 8.88
C THR A 2 -4.38 26.73 7.79
N PRO A 3 -3.07 26.45 7.85
CA PRO A 3 -2.35 25.81 6.75
C PRO A 3 -2.74 24.34 6.59
N VAL A 4 -2.81 23.89 5.33
CA VAL A 4 -2.98 22.48 4.94
C VAL A 4 -1.83 21.65 5.50
N ALA A 5 -2.13 20.58 6.23
CA ALA A 5 -1.13 19.64 6.73
C ALA A 5 -0.94 18.47 5.75
N LEU A 6 0.25 17.87 5.79
CA LEU A 6 0.50 16.57 5.17
C LEU A 6 0.43 15.51 6.27
N GLU A 7 -0.42 14.51 6.07
CA GLU A 7 -0.52 13.35 6.95
C GLU A 7 -0.20 12.07 6.20
N HIS A 8 0.13 11.03 6.96
CA HIS A 8 0.55 9.73 6.46
C HIS A 8 -0.33 8.63 7.02
N PHE A 9 -0.55 7.60 6.21
CA PHE A 9 -1.13 6.34 6.64
C PHE A 9 -0.32 5.20 6.02
N THR A 10 -0.39 4.01 6.61
CA THR A 10 0.28 2.82 6.11
C THR A 10 -0.72 1.86 5.50
N VAL A 11 -0.27 1.17 4.45
CA VAL A 11 -0.95 0.03 3.86
C VAL A 11 0.03 -1.12 3.87
N ASN A 12 -0.35 -2.22 4.50
CA ASN A 12 0.46 -3.43 4.60
C ASN A 12 -0.35 -4.60 4.05
N PHE A 13 0.29 -5.51 3.31
CA PHE A 13 -0.33 -6.72 2.79
C PHE A 13 0.75 -7.74 2.40
N THR A 14 0.34 -8.98 2.15
CA THR A 14 1.23 -10.06 1.71
C THR A 14 0.88 -10.49 0.30
N ILE A 15 1.90 -10.58 -0.56
CA ILE A 15 1.81 -11.12 -1.91
C ILE A 15 2.21 -12.60 -1.86
N THR A 16 1.38 -13.46 -2.44
CA THR A 16 1.55 -14.92 -2.42
C THR A 16 2.15 -15.49 -3.70
N ASN A 17 2.19 -14.71 -4.78
CA ASN A 17 2.82 -15.10 -6.06
C ASN A 17 4.10 -14.31 -6.37
N LEU A 18 4.76 -13.78 -5.33
CA LEU A 18 6.07 -13.14 -5.41
C LEU A 18 7.00 -13.78 -4.38
N PRO A 19 7.76 -14.82 -4.78
CA PRO A 19 8.75 -15.45 -3.92
C PRO A 19 9.76 -14.44 -3.38
N TYR A 20 9.99 -14.49 -2.07
CA TYR A 20 10.97 -13.63 -1.45
C TYR A 20 12.37 -13.99 -1.97
N HIS A 21 13.19 -12.98 -2.23
CA HIS A 21 14.53 -13.14 -2.78
C HIS A 21 15.51 -12.19 -2.10
N ALA A 22 16.79 -12.55 -1.98
CA ALA A 22 17.80 -11.71 -1.35
C ALA A 22 17.92 -10.31 -1.98
N ASP A 23 17.63 -10.18 -3.28
CA ASP A 23 17.59 -8.88 -3.94
C ASP A 23 16.47 -7.98 -3.42
N LEU A 24 15.33 -8.55 -2.98
CA LEU A 24 14.26 -7.78 -2.32
C LEU A 24 14.66 -7.35 -0.90
N ALA A 25 15.63 -8.04 -0.29
CA ALA A 25 16.22 -7.64 0.98
C ALA A 25 17.25 -6.51 0.83
N THR A 26 17.81 -6.32 -0.37
CA THR A 26 18.86 -5.34 -0.65
C THR A 26 18.23 -4.06 -1.20
N PRO A 27 18.19 -2.95 -0.42
CA PRO A 27 17.72 -1.67 -0.93
C PRO A 27 18.50 -1.28 -2.19
N HIS A 28 17.82 -0.67 -3.15
CA HIS A 28 18.38 -0.23 -4.43
C HIS A 28 18.89 -1.32 -5.39
N SER A 29 18.70 -2.60 -5.08
CA SER A 29 18.91 -3.66 -6.09
C SER A 29 17.98 -3.44 -7.29
N THR A 30 18.34 -3.99 -8.46
CA THR A 30 17.49 -3.90 -9.65
C THR A 30 16.11 -4.48 -9.39
N LYS A 31 16.02 -5.63 -8.72
CA LYS A 31 14.74 -6.28 -8.40
C LYS A 31 13.94 -5.45 -7.40
N PHE A 32 14.56 -4.96 -6.32
CA PHE A 32 13.92 -4.09 -5.35
C PHE A 32 13.32 -2.85 -6.02
N ASN A 33 14.11 -2.13 -6.82
CA ASN A 33 13.67 -0.89 -7.46
C ASN A 33 12.52 -1.13 -8.46
N MET A 34 12.60 -2.20 -9.25
CA MET A 34 11.53 -2.57 -10.19
C MET A 34 10.25 -2.94 -9.45
N THR A 35 10.33 -3.82 -8.45
CA THR A 35 9.17 -4.24 -7.65
C THR A 35 8.56 -3.06 -6.89
N ARG A 36 9.38 -2.20 -6.28
CA ARG A 36 8.95 -0.96 -5.62
C ARG A 36 8.19 -0.05 -6.57
N LYS A 37 8.72 0.19 -7.78
CA LYS A 37 8.06 1.03 -8.79
C LYS A 37 6.70 0.47 -9.21
N VAL A 38 6.62 -0.84 -9.45
CA VAL A 38 5.36 -1.50 -9.82
C VAL A 38 4.36 -1.40 -8.67
N MET A 39 4.77 -1.71 -7.43
CA MET A 39 3.90 -1.64 -6.25
C MET A 39 3.37 -0.25 -5.99
N THR A 40 4.24 0.77 -5.98
CA THR A 40 3.83 2.17 -5.85
C THR A 40 2.82 2.56 -6.93
N THR A 41 3.03 2.15 -8.18
CA THR A 41 2.08 2.46 -9.28
C THR A 41 0.71 1.82 -9.06
N LEU A 42 0.67 0.57 -8.58
CA LEU A 42 -0.58 -0.14 -8.31
C LEU A 42 -1.33 0.49 -7.14
N LEU A 43 -0.64 0.80 -6.04
CA LEU A 43 -1.22 1.43 -4.86
C LEU A 43 -1.70 2.85 -5.16
N ASP A 44 -0.93 3.63 -5.91
CA ASP A 44 -1.32 4.96 -6.34
C ASP A 44 -2.63 4.93 -7.13
N ARG A 45 -2.74 4.01 -8.09
CA ARG A 45 -3.97 3.88 -8.88
C ARG A 45 -5.15 3.46 -8.01
N LEU A 46 -4.95 2.48 -7.14
CA LEU A 46 -5.97 1.95 -6.24
C LEU A 46 -6.54 3.03 -5.33
N LEU A 47 -5.67 3.85 -4.72
CA LEU A 47 -6.06 4.88 -3.76
C LEU A 47 -6.55 6.16 -4.42
N LYS A 48 -6.05 6.51 -5.61
CA LYS A 48 -6.64 7.60 -6.42
C LYS A 48 -8.10 7.33 -6.77
N ASP A 49 -8.46 6.07 -6.97
CA ASP A 49 -9.83 5.66 -7.28
C ASP A 49 -10.71 5.45 -6.03
N SER A 50 -10.21 5.75 -4.83
CA SER A 50 -10.92 5.59 -3.55
C SER A 50 -11.43 6.93 -3.00
N SER A 51 -12.16 6.92 -1.88
CA SER A 51 -12.67 8.14 -1.23
C SER A 51 -11.60 9.17 -0.87
N ILE A 52 -10.36 8.73 -0.60
CA ILE A 52 -9.24 9.63 -0.30
C ILE A 52 -8.64 10.29 -1.55
N GLY A 53 -8.99 9.82 -2.75
CA GLY A 53 -8.40 10.23 -4.03
C GLY A 53 -8.21 11.74 -4.22
N PRO A 54 -9.20 12.60 -3.90
CA PRO A 54 -9.06 14.06 -4.02
C PRO A 54 -7.95 14.68 -3.15
N ALA A 55 -7.66 14.08 -2.00
CA ALA A 55 -6.64 14.54 -1.06
C ALA A 55 -5.31 13.76 -1.17
N PHE A 56 -5.34 12.60 -1.81
CA PHE A 56 -4.22 11.67 -1.90
C PHE A 56 -3.09 12.20 -2.81
N LEU A 57 -1.84 12.04 -2.35
CA LEU A 57 -0.65 12.51 -3.05
C LEU A 57 0.19 11.38 -3.66
N GLY A 58 0.21 10.22 -3.02
CA GLY A 58 0.99 9.07 -3.48
C GLY A 58 1.40 8.15 -2.34
N CYS A 59 1.79 6.93 -2.72
CA CYS A 59 2.38 5.95 -1.82
C CYS A 59 3.83 5.65 -2.18
N GLU A 60 4.60 5.36 -1.15
CA GLU A 60 5.94 4.84 -1.26
C GLU A 60 5.97 3.44 -0.67
N THR A 61 6.31 2.44 -1.48
CA THR A 61 6.64 1.12 -0.93
C THR A 61 8.00 1.20 -0.24
N THR A 62 8.01 1.00 1.07
CA THR A 62 9.19 1.22 1.94
C THR A 62 9.98 -0.06 2.16
N ALA A 63 9.32 -1.23 2.18
CA ALA A 63 9.99 -2.49 2.42
C ALA A 63 9.29 -3.70 1.76
N PHE A 64 10.11 -4.71 1.46
CA PHE A 64 9.68 -6.07 1.16
C PHE A 64 10.26 -6.98 2.23
N ARG A 65 9.43 -7.77 2.89
CA ARG A 65 9.84 -8.62 4.02
C ARG A 65 9.49 -10.10 3.75
N PRO A 66 10.31 -11.04 4.22
CA PRO A 66 9.97 -12.45 4.14
C PRO A 66 8.82 -12.77 5.10
N VAL A 67 7.88 -13.59 4.65
CA VAL A 67 6.93 -14.27 5.54
C VAL A 67 7.51 -15.64 5.92
N ARG A 68 7.10 -16.22 7.05
CA ARG A 68 7.73 -17.41 7.68
C ARG A 68 7.95 -18.60 6.74
N GLU A 69 7.17 -18.75 5.68
CA GLU A 69 7.29 -19.84 4.71
C GLU A 69 8.22 -19.52 3.51
N GLY A 70 8.83 -18.34 3.45
CA GLY A 70 9.83 -17.95 2.43
C GLY A 70 9.28 -17.68 1.03
N ASP A 71 8.13 -18.27 0.68
CA ASP A 71 7.54 -18.15 -0.66
C ASP A 71 6.65 -16.90 -0.84
N ASN A 72 6.35 -16.20 0.25
CA ASN A 72 5.50 -15.01 0.23
C ASN A 72 6.30 -13.76 0.61
N THR A 73 5.93 -12.62 0.03
CA THR A 73 6.54 -11.32 0.29
C THR A 73 5.53 -10.39 0.95
N ALA A 74 5.80 -9.98 2.18
CA ALA A 74 5.07 -8.89 2.83
C ALA A 74 5.54 -7.54 2.27
N VAL A 75 4.59 -6.65 2.00
CA VAL A 75 4.79 -5.31 1.46
C VAL A 75 4.38 -4.29 2.50
N ASP A 76 5.26 -3.33 2.77
CA ASP A 76 4.95 -2.16 3.58
C ASP A 76 4.96 -0.92 2.69
N ALA A 77 3.88 -0.15 2.73
CA ALA A 77 3.78 1.12 2.02
C ALA A 77 3.31 2.24 2.96
N VAL A 78 3.89 3.42 2.76
CA VAL A 78 3.48 4.66 3.41
C VAL A 78 2.86 5.57 2.37
N CYS A 79 1.66 6.03 2.65
CA CYS A 79 0.83 6.81 1.75
C CYS A 79 0.61 8.20 2.33
N THR A 80 0.68 9.22 1.48
CA THR A 80 0.62 10.63 1.90
C THR A 80 -0.64 11.28 1.35
N TYR A 81 -1.30 12.10 2.16
CA TYR A 81 -2.48 12.86 1.76
C TYR A 81 -2.48 14.26 2.39
N LYS A 82 -3.18 15.19 1.73
CA LYS A 82 -3.44 16.52 2.29
C LYS A 82 -4.59 16.44 3.28
N LYS A 83 -4.40 17.00 4.47
CA LYS A 83 -5.46 17.15 5.45
C LYS A 83 -5.73 18.62 5.72
N GLU A 84 -6.93 19.03 5.33
CA GLU A 84 -7.43 20.35 5.70
C GLU A 84 -7.70 20.39 7.21
N PRO A 85 -7.43 21.52 7.90
CA PRO A 85 -7.62 21.62 9.35
C PRO A 85 -9.05 21.34 9.84
N SER A 86 -10.06 21.50 8.97
CA SER A 86 -11.46 21.19 9.25
C SER A 86 -11.91 19.81 8.75
N ALA A 87 -11.04 19.06 8.06
CA ALA A 87 -11.37 17.73 7.57
C ALA A 87 -11.46 16.74 8.73
N ALA A 88 -12.37 15.76 8.59
CA ALA A 88 -12.44 14.63 9.50
C ALA A 88 -11.11 13.83 9.47
N PRO A 89 -10.79 13.09 10.55
CA PRO A 89 -9.71 12.11 10.53
C PRO A 89 -9.92 11.08 9.40
N LEU A 90 -8.83 10.44 8.98
CA LEU A 90 -8.88 9.37 7.99
C LEU A 90 -9.83 8.26 8.45
N ASP A 91 -10.85 7.96 7.65
CA ASP A 91 -11.70 6.78 7.85
C ASP A 91 -10.94 5.52 7.43
N ARG A 92 -10.12 5.00 8.35
CA ARG A 92 -9.32 3.80 8.14
C ARG A 92 -10.16 2.57 7.81
N VAL A 93 -11.35 2.45 8.41
CA VAL A 93 -12.24 1.29 8.22
C VAL A 93 -12.92 1.38 6.87
N GLY A 94 -13.45 2.55 6.50
CA GLY A 94 -13.98 2.82 5.17
C GLY A 94 -12.94 2.55 4.09
N LEU A 95 -11.71 3.08 4.26
CA LEU A 95 -10.63 2.88 3.30
C LEU A 95 -10.22 1.41 3.19
N TYR A 96 -10.17 0.67 4.30
CA TYR A 96 -9.95 -0.78 4.28
C TYR A 96 -11.00 -1.51 3.43
N HIS A 97 -12.29 -1.18 3.60
CA HIS A 97 -13.36 -1.80 2.81
C HIS A 97 -13.28 -1.43 1.32
N GLU A 98 -12.94 -0.18 0.99
CA GLU A 98 -12.74 0.25 -0.39
C GLU A 98 -11.58 -0.50 -1.06
N VAL A 99 -10.44 -0.60 -0.37
CA VAL A 99 -9.27 -1.36 -0.83
C VAL A 99 -9.62 -2.83 -1.00
N SER A 100 -10.30 -3.44 -0.02
CA SER A 100 -10.77 -4.83 -0.08
C SER A 100 -11.64 -5.06 -1.31
N ASN A 101 -12.67 -4.24 -1.53
CA ASN A 101 -13.59 -4.37 -2.65
C ASN A 101 -12.88 -4.20 -4.00
N LYS A 102 -11.96 -3.25 -4.11
CA LYS A 102 -11.19 -2.99 -5.33
C LYS A 102 -10.10 -4.03 -5.61
N THR A 103 -9.77 -4.87 -4.63
CA THR A 103 -8.79 -5.97 -4.75
C THR A 103 -9.47 -7.35 -4.76
N SER A 104 -10.72 -7.41 -5.19
CA SER A 104 -11.53 -8.63 -5.27
C SER A 104 -11.66 -9.36 -3.92
N GLY A 105 -11.80 -8.60 -2.83
CA GLY A 105 -11.79 -9.15 -1.47
C GLY A 105 -10.38 -9.48 -0.99
N ILE A 106 -9.38 -8.64 -1.31
CA ILE A 106 -7.99 -8.79 -0.87
C ILE A 106 -7.32 -10.03 -1.49
N THR A 107 -7.77 -10.52 -2.64
CA THR A 107 -7.16 -11.68 -3.30
C THR A 107 -6.31 -11.28 -4.50
N GLN A 108 -6.50 -10.09 -5.06
CA GLN A 108 -5.83 -9.68 -6.29
C GLN A 108 -5.54 -8.18 -6.37
N LEU A 109 -4.30 -7.83 -6.71
CA LEU A 109 -3.88 -6.46 -7.06
C LEU A 109 -3.05 -6.49 -8.35
N GLY A 110 -3.70 -6.18 -9.47
CA GLY A 110 -3.06 -6.28 -10.79
C GLY A 110 -2.59 -7.72 -11.07
N PRO A 111 -1.29 -7.95 -11.35
CA PRO A 111 -0.75 -9.29 -11.58
C PRO A 111 -0.43 -10.06 -10.29
N TYR A 112 -0.64 -9.46 -9.12
CA TYR A 112 -0.26 -10.05 -7.84
C TYR A 112 -1.45 -10.69 -7.14
N SER A 113 -1.24 -11.92 -6.65
CA SER A 113 -2.15 -12.62 -5.75
C SER A 113 -1.83 -12.21 -4.32
N LEU A 114 -2.86 -11.96 -3.52
CA LEU A 114 -2.74 -11.43 -2.17
C LEU A 114 -3.24 -12.45 -1.15
N ASP A 115 -2.67 -12.41 0.06
CA ASP A 115 -3.23 -13.09 1.21
C ASP A 115 -4.40 -12.26 1.76
N LYS A 116 -5.60 -12.84 1.69
CA LYS A 116 -6.87 -12.20 2.05
C LYS A 116 -6.90 -11.66 3.49
N ASP A 117 -6.14 -12.26 4.39
CA ASP A 117 -6.17 -11.94 5.82
C ASP A 117 -5.04 -10.97 6.21
N SER A 118 -4.23 -10.53 5.24
CA SER A 118 -3.00 -9.78 5.48
C SER A 118 -3.11 -8.26 5.34
N LEU A 119 -4.21 -7.75 4.75
CA LEU A 119 -4.38 -6.31 4.55
C LEU A 119 -4.55 -5.58 5.88
N TYR A 120 -3.77 -4.53 6.07
CA TYR A 120 -3.88 -3.64 7.21
C TYR A 120 -3.72 -2.18 6.78
N VAL A 121 -4.61 -1.31 7.27
CA VAL A 121 -4.60 0.14 7.03
C VAL A 121 -4.51 0.85 8.38
N ASN A 122 -3.49 1.70 8.55
CA ASN A 122 -3.26 2.42 9.82
C ASN A 122 -2.90 3.89 9.59
N GLY A 123 -3.25 4.76 10.52
CA GLY A 123 -2.99 6.21 10.47
C GLY A 123 -2.98 6.79 11.87
#